data_AF-A0A356H633-F1
#
_entry.id   AF-A0A356H633-F1
#
_cell.length_a   1.000
_cell.length_b   1.000
_cell.length_c   1.000
_cell.angle_alpha   90.00
_cell.angle_beta   90.00
_cell.angle_gamma   90.00
#
_symmetry.space_group_name_H-M   'P 1'
#
loop_
_entity.id
_entity.type
_entity.pdbx_description
1 polymer ?
#
loop_
_entity_poly.entity_id
_entity_poly.type
_entity_poly.pdbx_seq_one_letter_code
_entity_poly.pdbx_strand_id
1 'polypeptide(L)'
;MREDIKTALEVLRNGGIILYPTDTIWGLGCDATNPDAVQKIFEIKKRSDNKSMIVLVDHPGRIASYIDEVPEIAFEVIELAESPLTVILEGAKNLAPNVVNQEDKSVGIRVVKEPFCQQLIQQFKRPIVSTSANISGDPSPAIFDDIEPSIMASADYVVKYRQGDLQKAKPSGIIKIGKEGLVKVIRE
;
A
#
# COMPACT_ATOMS: atom_id res chain seq x y z
N MET A 1 -9.66 14.19 -9.66
CA MET A 1 -8.22 13.84 -9.70
C MET A 1 -7.32 14.94 -9.10
N ARG A 2 -7.11 16.11 -9.73
CA ARG A 2 -6.17 17.13 -9.20
C ARG A 2 -6.52 17.61 -7.79
N GLU A 3 -7.79 17.98 -7.56
CA GLU A 3 -8.27 18.38 -6.23
C GLU A 3 -8.22 17.23 -5.21
N ASP A 4 -8.47 16.00 -5.66
CA ASP A 4 -8.33 14.82 -4.80
C ASP A 4 -6.90 14.62 -4.34
N ILE A 5 -5.93 14.75 -5.25
CA ILE A 5 -4.50 14.65 -4.92
C ILE A 5 -4.13 15.75 -3.91
N LYS A 6 -4.53 16.99 -4.17
CA LYS A 6 -4.25 18.11 -3.27
C LYS A 6 -4.78 17.84 -1.86
N THR A 7 -6.04 17.45 -1.74
CA THR A 7 -6.69 17.20 -0.44
C THR A 7 -6.08 15.98 0.26
N ALA A 8 -5.84 14.89 -0.47
CA ALA A 8 -5.19 13.69 0.06
C ALA A 8 -3.78 14.00 0.58
N LEU A 9 -3.00 14.83 -0.12
CA LEU A 9 -1.68 15.25 0.34
C LEU A 9 -1.73 16.04 1.65
N GLU A 10 -2.69 16.93 1.81
CA GLU A 10 -2.88 17.69 3.05
C GLU A 10 -3.19 16.74 4.22
N VAL A 11 -4.11 15.79 4.01
CA VAL A 11 -4.49 14.77 4.99
C VAL A 11 -3.29 13.89 5.37
N LEU A 12 -2.57 13.35 4.38
CA LEU A 12 -1.40 12.50 4.62
C LEU A 12 -0.29 13.23 5.38
N ARG A 13 -0.01 14.49 5.03
CA ARG A 13 1.01 15.32 5.72
C ARG A 13 0.65 15.59 7.18
N ASN A 14 -0.65 15.64 7.49
CA ASN A 14 -1.16 15.83 8.84
C ASN A 14 -1.33 14.50 9.61
N GLY A 15 -0.85 13.37 9.07
CA GLY A 15 -0.96 12.05 9.70
C GLY A 15 -2.38 11.48 9.70
N GLY A 16 -3.21 11.93 8.77
CA GLY A 16 -4.56 11.40 8.53
C GLY A 16 -4.58 10.20 7.59
N ILE A 17 -5.77 9.61 7.46
CA ILE A 17 -6.07 8.41 6.69
C ILE A 17 -6.87 8.80 5.45
N ILE A 18 -6.46 8.28 4.30
CA ILE A 18 -7.21 8.42 3.05
C ILE A 18 -7.84 7.10 2.65
N LEU A 19 -9.04 7.17 2.09
CA LEU A 19 -9.68 6.08 1.34
C LEU A 19 -9.60 6.41 -0.15
N TYR A 20 -8.92 5.57 -0.93
CA TYR A 20 -8.54 5.91 -2.29
C TYR A 20 -8.52 4.71 -3.25
N PRO A 21 -8.74 4.93 -4.56
CA PRO A 21 -8.57 3.88 -5.55
C PRO A 21 -7.09 3.55 -5.72
N THR A 22 -6.78 2.27 -5.92
CA THR A 22 -5.42 1.82 -6.27
C THR A 22 -5.36 1.22 -7.68
N ASP A 23 -4.19 0.75 -8.08
CA ASP A 23 -3.97 -0.14 -9.23
C ASP A 23 -4.59 -1.54 -9.04
N THR A 24 -5.14 -1.82 -7.86
CA THR A 24 -5.87 -3.04 -7.52
C THR A 24 -7.27 -2.66 -7.01
N ILE A 25 -7.57 -2.98 -5.75
CA ILE A 25 -8.81 -2.68 -5.04
C ILE A 25 -8.75 -1.32 -4.34
N TRP A 26 -9.89 -0.84 -3.83
CA TRP A 26 -9.92 0.34 -2.96
C TRP A 26 -9.17 0.07 -1.65
N GLY A 27 -8.39 1.07 -1.23
CA GLY A 27 -7.50 0.94 -0.09
C GLY A 27 -7.63 2.07 0.91
N LEU A 28 -7.37 1.75 2.18
CA LEU A 28 -7.03 2.72 3.20
C LEU A 28 -5.52 2.96 3.15
N GLY A 29 -5.12 4.21 3.22
CA GLY A 29 -3.70 4.57 3.22
C GLY A 29 -3.32 5.72 4.12
N CYS A 30 -2.05 5.71 4.50
CA CYS A 30 -1.44 6.71 5.38
C CYS A 30 0.06 6.84 5.07
N ASP A 31 0.74 7.81 5.69
CA ASP A 31 2.19 7.95 5.61
C ASP A 31 2.89 6.72 6.24
N ALA A 32 3.59 5.93 5.43
CA ALA A 32 4.29 4.73 5.89
C ALA A 32 5.52 5.03 6.76
N THR A 33 5.92 6.30 6.88
CA THR A 33 7.00 6.75 7.77
C THR A 33 6.49 7.29 9.10
N ASN A 34 5.16 7.42 9.27
CA ASN A 34 4.54 7.95 10.47
C ASN A 34 3.93 6.82 11.33
N PRO A 35 4.54 6.44 12.47
CA PRO A 35 4.05 5.34 13.29
C PRO A 35 2.64 5.56 13.84
N ASP A 36 2.26 6.81 14.16
CA ASP A 36 0.93 7.14 14.69
C ASP A 36 -0.15 6.96 13.60
N ALA A 37 0.14 7.36 12.37
CA ALA A 37 -0.78 7.19 11.25
C ALA A 37 -0.96 5.70 10.90
N VAL A 38 0.12 4.92 10.95
CA VAL A 38 0.09 3.47 10.76
C VAL A 38 -0.71 2.78 11.88
N GLN A 39 -0.58 3.25 13.12
CA GLN A 39 -1.33 2.72 14.26
C GLN A 39 -2.84 2.91 14.07
N LYS A 40 -3.29 4.07 13.57
CA LYS A 40 -4.70 4.29 13.21
C LYS A 40 -5.22 3.28 12.19
N ILE A 41 -4.41 2.92 11.18
CA ILE A 41 -4.80 1.86 10.22
C ILE A 41 -5.03 0.52 10.93
N PHE A 42 -4.14 0.12 11.84
CA PHE A 42 -4.31 -1.13 12.61
C PHE A 42 -5.61 -1.12 13.43
N GLU A 43 -5.92 0.00 14.08
CA GLU A 43 -7.14 0.19 14.86
C GLU A 43 -8.39 0.09 13.99
N ILE A 44 -8.43 0.81 12.86
CA ILE A 44 -9.54 0.74 11.88
C ILE A 44 -9.73 -0.70 11.40
N LYS A 45 -8.63 -1.36 11.04
CA LYS A 45 -8.63 -2.74 10.52
C LYS A 45 -8.95 -3.79 11.58
N LYS A 46 -9.03 -3.43 12.87
CA LYS A 46 -9.13 -4.35 14.02
C LYS A 46 -8.12 -5.50 13.92
N ARG A 47 -6.91 -5.18 13.51
CA ARG A 47 -5.87 -6.17 13.21
C ARG A 47 -4.97 -6.33 14.42
N SER A 48 -4.88 -7.56 14.93
CA SER A 48 -4.03 -7.93 16.08
C SER A 48 -2.60 -8.30 15.68
N ASP A 49 -2.36 -8.51 14.39
CA ASP A 49 -1.20 -9.25 13.91
C ASP A 49 0.01 -8.34 13.67
N ASN A 50 1.19 -8.73 14.19
CA ASN A 50 2.53 -8.20 13.87
C ASN A 50 2.99 -8.46 12.41
N LYS A 51 2.06 -8.71 11.49
CA LYS A 51 2.36 -8.93 10.08
C LYS A 51 2.71 -7.58 9.43
N SER A 52 3.74 -7.59 8.59
CA SER A 52 4.10 -6.41 7.80
C SER A 52 2.93 -5.90 6.96
N MET A 53 2.96 -4.61 6.68
CA MET A 53 2.04 -3.94 5.78
C MET A 53 2.62 -3.84 4.37
N ILE A 54 1.76 -3.53 3.41
CA ILE A 54 2.17 -3.17 2.05
C ILE A 54 2.42 -1.67 2.00
N VAL A 55 3.56 -1.27 1.45
CA VAL A 55 3.89 0.12 1.13
C VAL A 55 3.92 0.32 -0.38
N LEU A 56 3.37 1.44 -0.82
CA LEU A 56 3.34 1.85 -2.22
C LEU A 56 4.46 2.85 -2.51
N VAL A 57 5.12 2.65 -3.63
CA VAL A 57 6.12 3.57 -4.19
C VAL A 57 5.80 3.88 -5.65
N ASP A 58 6.26 5.03 -6.14
CA ASP A 58 5.92 5.55 -7.47
C ASP A 58 6.76 4.98 -8.62
N HIS A 59 7.97 4.48 -8.33
CA HIS A 59 8.85 3.89 -9.34
C HIS A 59 9.83 2.88 -8.71
N PRO A 60 10.42 1.94 -9.48
CA PRO A 60 11.32 0.92 -8.93
C PRO A 60 12.54 1.49 -8.20
N GLY A 61 13.11 2.60 -8.68
CA GLY A 61 14.26 3.25 -8.04
C GLY A 61 14.01 3.73 -6.59
N ARG A 62 12.74 3.84 -6.14
CA ARG A 62 12.40 4.21 -4.76
C ARG A 62 12.66 3.06 -3.80
N ILE A 63 12.69 1.81 -4.26
CA ILE A 63 12.76 0.63 -3.39
C ILE A 63 14.04 0.69 -2.53
N ALA A 64 15.18 1.08 -3.12
CA ALA A 64 16.45 1.22 -2.42
C ALA A 64 16.46 2.31 -1.32
N SER A 65 15.46 3.22 -1.31
CA SER A 65 15.28 4.17 -0.21
C SER A 65 14.72 3.50 1.05
N TYR A 66 14.04 2.36 0.90
CA TYR A 66 13.32 1.67 1.98
C TYR A 66 13.81 0.25 2.23
N ILE A 67 14.73 -0.27 1.41
CA ILE A 67 15.35 -1.59 1.55
C ILE A 67 16.87 -1.41 1.44
N ASP A 68 17.64 -2.06 2.32
CA ASP A 68 19.11 -1.97 2.32
C ASP A 68 19.77 -2.65 1.13
N GLU A 69 19.44 -3.91 0.89
CA GLU A 69 20.00 -4.72 -0.20
C GLU A 69 18.85 -5.29 -1.01
N VAL A 70 18.56 -4.68 -2.16
CA VAL A 70 17.49 -5.14 -3.06
C VAL A 70 18.09 -6.17 -4.02
N PRO A 71 17.62 -7.44 -4.02
CA PRO A 71 18.06 -8.42 -4.99
C PRO A 71 17.72 -7.97 -6.43
N GLU A 72 18.62 -8.18 -7.38
CA GLU A 72 18.42 -7.77 -8.79
C GLU A 72 17.14 -8.36 -9.39
N ILE A 73 16.87 -9.64 -9.09
CA ILE A 73 15.64 -10.34 -9.48
C ILE A 73 14.35 -9.63 -9.03
N ALA A 74 14.39 -8.82 -7.96
CA ALA A 74 13.23 -8.05 -7.54
C ALA A 74 12.86 -6.97 -8.56
N PHE A 75 13.86 -6.30 -9.15
CA PHE A 75 13.61 -5.30 -10.18
C PHE A 75 13.09 -5.95 -11.47
N GLU A 76 13.71 -7.05 -11.90
CA GLU A 76 13.30 -7.80 -13.09
C GLU A 76 11.85 -8.28 -12.96
N VAL A 77 11.49 -8.88 -11.83
CA VAL A 77 10.13 -9.40 -11.60
C VAL A 77 9.10 -8.28 -11.53
N ILE A 78 9.43 -7.12 -10.95
CA ILE A 78 8.54 -5.95 -10.94
C ILE A 78 8.34 -5.39 -12.34
N GLU A 79 9.40 -5.34 -13.15
CA GLU A 79 9.35 -4.84 -14.53
C GLU A 79 8.50 -5.76 -15.42
N LEU A 80 8.72 -7.07 -15.34
CA LEU A 80 8.06 -8.09 -16.15
C LEU A 80 6.62 -8.39 -15.71
N ALA A 81 6.19 -7.93 -14.53
CA ALA A 81 4.85 -8.21 -14.02
C ALA A 81 3.75 -7.59 -14.90
N GLU A 82 2.94 -8.45 -15.52
CA GLU A 82 1.77 -8.10 -16.33
C GLU A 82 0.58 -7.59 -15.50
N SER A 83 0.57 -7.89 -14.20
CA SER A 83 -0.45 -7.45 -13.25
C SER A 83 0.22 -6.81 -12.02
N PRO A 84 -0.54 -6.05 -11.20
CA PRO A 84 0.01 -5.45 -9.99
C PRO A 84 0.62 -6.49 -9.07
N LEU A 85 1.88 -6.31 -8.70
CA LEU A 85 2.65 -7.24 -7.91
C LEU A 85 3.21 -6.57 -6.66
N THR A 86 3.07 -7.24 -5.52
CA THR A 86 3.75 -6.87 -4.27
C THR A 86 4.91 -7.82 -4.02
N VAL A 87 6.08 -7.26 -3.78
CA VAL A 87 7.29 -8.01 -3.46
C VAL A 87 7.62 -7.80 -1.98
N ILE A 88 7.68 -8.88 -1.21
CA ILE A 88 8.15 -8.86 0.16
C ILE A 88 9.67 -8.98 0.15
N LEU A 89 10.33 -7.97 0.72
CA LEU A 89 11.78 -7.84 0.78
C LEU A 89 12.23 -7.64 2.23
N GLU A 90 13.36 -8.23 2.60
CA GLU A 90 14.01 -8.09 3.91
C GLU A 90 14.91 -6.84 3.96
N GLY A 91 15.29 -6.40 5.17
CA GLY A 91 16.18 -5.26 5.34
C GLY A 91 15.48 -3.91 5.17
N ALA A 92 14.25 -3.79 5.69
CA ALA A 92 13.51 -2.55 5.64
C ALA A 92 14.18 -1.42 6.45
N LYS A 93 14.22 -0.22 5.88
CA LYS A 93 14.74 1.01 6.48
C LYS A 93 13.83 2.20 6.18
N ASN A 94 13.99 3.30 6.92
CA ASN A 94 13.27 4.57 6.70
C ASN A 94 11.73 4.43 6.69
N LEU A 95 11.18 3.39 7.31
CA LEU A 95 9.76 3.15 7.49
C LEU A 95 9.42 3.16 8.98
N ALA A 96 8.17 3.43 9.31
CA ALA A 96 7.71 3.31 10.68
C ALA A 96 7.85 1.85 11.18
N PRO A 97 8.30 1.61 12.42
CA PRO A 97 8.57 0.24 12.89
C PRO A 97 7.38 -0.70 12.77
N ASN A 98 6.16 -0.21 13.02
CA ASN A 98 4.92 -0.98 12.94
C ASN A 98 4.47 -1.33 11.51
N VAL A 99 5.13 -0.81 10.47
CA VAL A 99 4.92 -1.25 9.07
C VAL A 99 5.69 -2.55 8.78
N VAL A 100 6.80 -2.76 9.48
CA VAL A 100 7.80 -3.78 9.18
C VAL A 100 7.55 -5.03 10.03
N ASN A 101 7.80 -6.21 9.45
CA ASN A 101 7.80 -7.46 10.21
C ASN A 101 8.93 -7.43 11.24
N GLN A 102 8.59 -7.66 12.52
CA GLN A 102 9.57 -7.58 13.60
C GLN A 102 10.56 -8.74 13.64
N GLU A 103 10.21 -9.89 13.06
CA GLU A 103 11.02 -11.11 13.10
C GLU A 103 12.17 -11.07 12.08
N ASP A 104 11.86 -10.73 10.82
CA ASP A 104 12.80 -10.81 9.69
C ASP A 104 13.08 -9.45 9.03
N LYS A 105 12.55 -8.36 9.61
CA LYS A 105 12.67 -7.00 9.08
C LYS A 105 12.14 -6.85 7.64
N SER A 106 11.20 -7.71 7.23
CA SER A 106 10.61 -7.66 5.90
C SER A 106 9.44 -6.69 5.78
N VAL A 107 9.21 -6.18 4.57
CA VAL A 107 8.05 -5.34 4.22
C VAL A 107 7.59 -5.66 2.79
N GLY A 108 6.28 -5.61 2.56
CA GLY A 108 5.73 -5.73 1.21
C GLY A 108 5.82 -4.39 0.48
N ILE A 109 6.45 -4.36 -0.69
CA ILE A 109 6.56 -3.17 -1.53
C ILE A 109 5.83 -3.40 -2.84
N ARG A 110 5.01 -2.43 -3.26
CA ARG A 110 4.38 -2.41 -4.58
C ARG A 110 4.74 -1.12 -5.31
N VAL A 111 5.29 -1.27 -6.51
CA VAL A 111 5.47 -0.14 -7.43
C VAL A 111 4.16 0.07 -8.17
N VAL A 112 3.51 1.20 -7.94
CA VAL A 112 2.20 1.46 -8.53
C VAL A 112 2.30 1.86 -9.99
N LYS A 113 1.37 1.37 -10.81
CA LYS A 113 1.21 1.75 -12.23
C LYS A 113 0.01 2.68 -12.48
N GLU A 114 -0.89 2.81 -11.49
CA GLU A 114 -2.11 3.62 -11.63
C GLU A 114 -1.79 5.12 -11.50
N PRO A 115 -2.27 5.98 -12.43
CA PRO A 115 -1.87 7.39 -12.50
C PRO A 115 -2.16 8.22 -11.24
N PHE A 116 -3.28 7.99 -10.55
CA PHE A 116 -3.60 8.71 -9.32
C PHE A 116 -2.59 8.37 -8.22
N CYS A 117 -2.32 7.09 -7.99
CA CYS A 117 -1.35 6.64 -7.00
C CYS A 117 0.06 7.15 -7.31
N GLN A 118 0.50 7.06 -8.56
CA GLN A 118 1.80 7.56 -8.98
C GLN A 118 1.95 9.05 -8.70
N GLN A 119 0.99 9.87 -9.15
CA GLN A 119 1.05 11.32 -8.92
C GLN A 119 0.95 11.69 -7.44
N LEU A 120 0.12 10.98 -6.68
CA LEU A 120 -0.03 11.19 -5.24
C LEU A 120 1.31 10.92 -4.53
N ILE A 121 1.92 9.77 -4.76
CA ILE A 121 3.18 9.38 -4.11
C ILE A 121 4.35 10.27 -4.55
N GLN A 122 4.43 10.63 -5.83
CA GLN A 122 5.44 11.56 -6.36
C GLN A 122 5.38 12.92 -5.65
N GLN A 123 4.18 13.49 -5.49
CA GLN A 123 3.99 14.77 -4.82
C GLN A 123 4.10 14.67 -3.29
N PHE A 124 3.77 13.52 -2.71
CA PHE A 124 3.92 13.26 -1.29
C PHE A 124 5.38 13.05 -0.89
N LYS A 125 6.19 12.51 -1.81
CA LYS A 125 7.62 12.22 -1.69
C LYS A 125 7.98 11.16 -0.63
N ARG A 126 6.99 10.46 -0.09
CA ARG A 126 7.09 9.40 0.94
C ARG A 126 6.28 8.18 0.51
N PRO A 127 6.57 6.97 1.02
CA PRO A 127 5.77 5.80 0.72
C PRO A 127 4.42 5.89 1.44
N ILE A 128 3.41 5.26 0.86
CA ILE A 128 2.06 5.21 1.43
C ILE A 128 1.78 3.77 1.86
N VAL A 129 1.42 3.55 3.13
CA VAL A 129 0.83 2.25 3.53
C VAL A 129 -0.45 2.08 2.75
N SER A 130 -0.70 0.88 2.23
CA SER A 130 -1.97 0.57 1.57
C SER A 130 -2.48 -0.79 1.99
N THR A 131 -3.71 -0.81 2.49
CA THR A 131 -4.43 -2.05 2.83
C THR A 131 -5.84 -1.98 2.26
N SER A 132 -6.44 -3.15 2.01
CA SER A 132 -7.82 -3.24 1.55
C SER A 132 -8.80 -2.52 2.50
N ALA A 133 -9.75 -1.78 1.91
CA ALA A 133 -10.73 -0.96 2.62
C ALA A 133 -11.90 -1.78 3.20
N ASN A 134 -11.59 -2.65 4.16
CA ASN A 134 -12.54 -3.49 4.89
C ASN A 134 -12.08 -3.69 6.34
N ILE A 135 -12.80 -4.39 7.21
CA ILE A 135 -12.26 -4.90 8.48
C ILE A 135 -11.43 -6.17 8.22
N SER A 136 -10.37 -6.43 8.98
CA SER A 136 -9.55 -7.64 8.76
C SER A 136 -10.38 -8.91 8.90
N GLY A 137 -10.25 -9.82 7.93
CA GLY A 137 -11.06 -11.05 7.86
C GLY A 137 -12.26 -10.93 6.91
N ASP A 138 -12.77 -9.71 6.69
CA ASP A 138 -13.89 -9.48 5.77
C ASP A 138 -13.43 -9.50 4.30
N PRO A 139 -14.37 -9.74 3.35
CA PRO A 139 -14.10 -9.57 1.92
C PRO A 139 -13.56 -8.18 1.60
N SER A 140 -12.59 -8.11 0.68
CA SER A 140 -12.11 -6.83 0.17
C SER A 140 -13.11 -6.24 -0.83
N PRO A 141 -13.36 -4.91 -0.79
CA PRO A 141 -14.28 -4.28 -1.74
C PRO A 141 -13.69 -4.33 -3.15
N ALA A 142 -14.48 -4.83 -4.10
CA ALA A 142 -14.04 -4.90 -5.50
C ALA A 142 -14.28 -3.58 -6.24
N ILE A 143 -15.28 -2.83 -5.79
CA ILE A 143 -15.67 -1.49 -6.25
C ILE A 143 -15.94 -0.57 -5.06
N PHE A 144 -16.11 0.73 -5.31
CA PHE A 144 -16.37 1.71 -4.25
C PHE A 144 -17.66 1.42 -3.47
N ASP A 145 -18.72 1.02 -4.18
CA ASP A 145 -20.03 0.74 -3.60
C ASP A 145 -20.04 -0.46 -2.64
N ASP A 146 -19.02 -1.32 -2.69
CA ASP A 146 -18.84 -2.45 -1.77
C ASP A 146 -18.24 -2.01 -0.41
N ILE A 147 -17.81 -0.75 -0.26
CA ILE A 147 -17.13 -0.29 0.94
C ILE A 147 -18.14 -0.01 2.04
N GLU A 148 -17.95 -0.67 3.18
CA GLU A 148 -18.79 -0.47 4.36
C GLU A 148 -18.80 1.00 4.82
N PRO A 149 -19.97 1.58 5.16
CA PRO A 149 -20.07 2.96 5.65
C PRO A 149 -19.19 3.26 6.86
N SER A 150 -18.99 2.26 7.74
CA SER A 150 -18.12 2.39 8.90
C SER A 150 -16.64 2.58 8.52
N ILE A 151 -16.18 1.96 7.42
CA ILE A 151 -14.83 2.15 6.89
C ILE A 151 -14.71 3.53 6.25
N MET A 152 -15.70 3.96 5.46
CA MET A 152 -15.71 5.31 4.89
C MET A 152 -15.63 6.39 5.96
N ALA A 153 -16.40 6.24 7.05
CA ALA A 153 -16.42 7.19 8.17
C ALA A 153 -15.10 7.21 8.97
N SER A 154 -14.26 6.19 8.84
CA SER A 154 -12.96 6.11 9.53
C SER A 154 -11.83 6.83 8.78
N ALA A 155 -12.03 7.17 7.50
CA ALA A 155 -11.05 7.92 6.71
C ALA A 155 -11.27 9.44 6.89
N ASP A 156 -10.19 10.18 7.05
CA ASP A 156 -10.21 11.64 7.10
C ASP A 156 -10.54 12.26 5.72
N TYR A 157 -10.29 11.52 4.63
CA TYR A 157 -10.70 11.90 3.30
C TYR A 157 -11.02 10.69 2.41
N VAL A 158 -12.14 10.77 1.71
CA VAL A 158 -12.55 9.79 0.70
C VAL A 158 -12.36 10.40 -0.69
N VAL A 159 -11.46 9.83 -1.47
CA VAL A 159 -11.14 10.27 -2.83
C VAL A 159 -12.35 10.08 -3.74
N LYS A 160 -12.69 11.12 -4.52
CA LYS A 160 -13.83 11.11 -5.45
C LYS A 160 -13.51 10.46 -6.79
N TYR A 161 -12.25 10.50 -7.19
CA TYR A 161 -11.77 9.86 -8.40
C TYR A 161 -12.10 8.36 -8.39
N ARG A 162 -12.65 7.85 -9.50
CA ARG A 162 -13.02 6.44 -9.74
C ARG A 162 -14.11 5.85 -8.83
N GLN A 163 -14.86 6.65 -8.06
CA GLN A 163 -15.97 6.13 -7.26
C GLN A 163 -17.07 5.46 -8.12
N GLY A 164 -17.24 5.89 -9.38
CA GLY A 164 -18.21 5.29 -10.31
C GLY A 164 -17.70 4.07 -11.09
N ASP A 165 -16.48 3.58 -10.82
CA ASP A 165 -15.93 2.42 -11.51
C ASP A 165 -16.65 1.14 -11.05
N LEU A 166 -17.29 0.43 -11.99
CA LEU A 166 -18.00 -0.82 -11.72
C LEU A 166 -17.18 -2.07 -12.07
N GLN A 167 -15.99 -1.89 -12.67
CA GLN A 167 -15.12 -2.99 -13.01
C GLN A 167 -14.46 -3.56 -11.74
N LYS A 168 -14.79 -4.81 -11.41
CA LYS A 168 -14.22 -5.50 -10.26
C LYS A 168 -12.73 -5.71 -10.43
N ALA A 169 -11.94 -5.12 -9.54
CA ALA A 169 -10.51 -5.36 -9.48
C ALA A 169 -10.17 -6.55 -8.56
N LYS A 170 -8.99 -7.13 -8.77
CA LYS A 170 -8.43 -8.16 -7.88
C LYS A 170 -7.28 -7.57 -7.05
N PRO A 171 -7.04 -8.06 -5.82
CA PRO A 171 -5.82 -7.78 -5.08
C PRO A 171 -4.58 -8.19 -5.90
N SER A 172 -3.44 -7.55 -5.61
CA SER A 172 -2.16 -7.88 -6.27
C SER A 172 -1.68 -9.30 -5.94
N GLY A 173 -0.94 -9.91 -6.86
CA GLY A 173 -0.08 -11.04 -6.50
C GLY A 173 0.92 -10.64 -5.40
N ILE A 174 1.34 -11.59 -4.58
CA ILE A 174 2.34 -11.39 -3.54
C ILE A 174 3.40 -12.47 -3.66
N ILE A 175 4.65 -12.06 -3.79
CA ILE A 175 5.81 -12.94 -3.71
C ILE A 175 6.74 -12.47 -2.58
N LYS A 176 7.46 -13.40 -1.96
CA LYS A 176 8.61 -13.09 -1.10
C LYS A 176 9.88 -13.46 -1.83
N ILE A 177 10.84 -12.53 -1.86
CA ILE A 177 12.16 -12.76 -2.45
C ILE A 177 13.18 -12.74 -1.31
N GLY A 178 13.84 -13.88 -1.09
CA GLY A 178 14.92 -14.00 -0.11
C GLY A 178 16.23 -13.40 -0.62
N LYS A 179 17.21 -13.23 0.28
CA LYS A 179 18.53 -12.65 -0.04
C LYS A 179 19.29 -13.41 -1.12
N GLU A 180 19.10 -14.72 -1.22
CA GLU A 180 19.71 -15.58 -2.24
C GLU A 180 18.90 -15.65 -3.56
N GLY A 181 17.89 -14.79 -3.73
CA GLY A 181 17.03 -14.77 -4.93
C GLY A 181 15.95 -15.84 -4.95
N LEU A 182 15.79 -16.62 -3.88
CA LEU A 182 14.70 -17.60 -3.75
C LEU A 182 13.34 -16.88 -3.75
N VAL A 183 12.51 -17.22 -4.74
CA VAL A 183 11.16 -16.66 -4.89
C VAL A 183 10.14 -17.63 -4.31
N LYS A 184 9.31 -17.13 -3.40
CA LYS A 184 8.16 -17.85 -2.84
C LYS A 184 6.87 -17.11 -3.16
N VAL A 185 5.93 -17.78 -3.82
CA VAL A 185 4.58 -17.24 -4.04
C VAL A 185 3.78 -17.32 -2.73
N ILE A 186 3.22 -16.19 -2.32
CA ILE A 186 2.36 -16.06 -1.13
C ILE A 186 0.89 -15.95 -1.54
N ARG A 187 0.62 -15.26 -2.66
CA ARG A 187 -0.70 -15.11 -3.26
C ARG A 187 -0.56 -14.91 -4.77
N GLU A 188 -1.40 -15.58 -5.55
CA GLU A 188 -1.57 -15.33 -7.00
C GLU A 188 -2.48 -14.14 -7.27
#